data_AF-A0A966UP68-F1
#
_entry.id   AF-A0A966UP68-F1
#
_cell.length_a   1.000
_cell.length_b   1.000
_cell.length_c   1.000
_cell.angle_alpha   90.00
_cell.angle_beta   90.00
_cell.angle_gamma   90.00
#
_symmetry.space_group_name_H-M   'P 1'
#
loop_
_entity.id
_entity.type
_entity.pdbx_description
1 polymer ?
#
loop_
_entity_poly.entity_id
_entity_poly.type
_entity_poly.pdbx_seq_one_letter_code
_entity_poly.pdbx_strand_id
1 'polypeptide(L)'
;MAYGPRNIESKDYNNKPVIKGNKKIWFLNGDLVRLYHSSRSTGMVTVYNITKDRLETCLRSDFRKNRERAFSVAETAQLVNRHRKYFPSLVKKGIIPSPTGSHINGERGWQIRAYYSESQVKEIRDILASYHMGRPRKDKLITNSITPTKQELTRRIGSGILTYTKTEDGRFIPVWSEKI
;
A
#
# COMPACT_ATOMS: atom_id res chain seq x y z
N MET A 1 34.03 -13.21 -8.04
CA MET A 1 32.63 -13.31 -7.61
C MET A 1 31.75 -12.74 -8.71
N ALA A 2 31.06 -13.58 -9.49
CA ALA A 2 30.16 -13.11 -10.53
C ALA A 2 28.94 -12.43 -9.87
N TYR A 3 28.73 -11.16 -10.15
CA TYR A 3 27.49 -10.47 -9.81
C TYR A 3 26.37 -11.12 -10.62
N GLY A 4 25.60 -12.01 -9.99
CA GLY A 4 24.37 -12.50 -10.57
C GLY A 4 23.47 -11.31 -10.95
N PRO A 5 22.82 -11.32 -12.12
CA PRO A 5 21.89 -10.27 -12.48
C PRO A 5 20.88 -10.15 -11.34
N ARG A 6 20.68 -8.93 -10.81
CA ARG A 6 19.63 -8.68 -9.81
C ARG A 6 18.33 -9.12 -10.48
N ASN A 7 17.85 -10.29 -10.06
CA ASN A 7 16.75 -10.98 -10.70
C ASN A 7 15.60 -10.01 -10.93
N ILE A 8 15.01 -10.12 -12.11
CA ILE A 8 13.87 -9.36 -12.59
C ILE A 8 12.69 -9.69 -11.67
N GLU A 9 12.58 -8.97 -10.55
CA GLU A 9 11.57 -9.16 -9.49
C GLU A 9 10.12 -8.95 -10.00
N SER A 10 9.94 -8.41 -11.21
CA SER A 10 8.63 -8.11 -11.80
C SER A 10 7.76 -9.37 -11.98
N LYS A 11 8.31 -10.50 -12.46
CA LYS A 11 7.50 -11.73 -12.65
C LYS A 11 7.06 -12.33 -11.31
N ASP A 12 7.97 -12.40 -10.35
CA ASP A 12 7.67 -12.94 -9.02
C ASP A 12 6.70 -12.03 -8.27
N TYR A 13 6.83 -10.71 -8.41
CA TYR A 13 5.93 -9.74 -7.80
C TYR A 13 4.47 -10.00 -8.19
N ASN A 14 4.22 -10.24 -9.48
CA ASN A 14 2.87 -10.49 -10.01
C ASN A 14 2.28 -11.84 -9.58
N ASN A 15 3.10 -12.80 -9.17
CA ASN A 15 2.64 -14.09 -8.68
C ASN A 15 2.37 -14.10 -7.17
N LYS A 16 2.81 -13.08 -6.42
CA LYS A 16 2.62 -13.01 -4.97
C LYS A 16 1.14 -12.77 -4.60
N PRO A 17 0.67 -13.35 -3.48
CA PRO A 17 -0.74 -13.26 -3.06
C PRO A 17 -1.14 -11.85 -2.63
N VAL A 18 -2.42 -11.52 -2.81
CA VAL A 18 -3.01 -10.23 -2.42
C VAL A 18 -2.78 -9.94 -0.94
N ILE A 19 -2.27 -8.73 -0.63
CA ILE A 19 -2.07 -8.26 0.73
C ILE A 19 -3.35 -7.52 1.16
N LYS A 20 -4.09 -8.13 2.09
CA LYS A 20 -5.40 -7.61 2.51
C LYS A 20 -5.32 -6.42 3.48
N GLY A 21 -4.14 -6.09 3.99
CA GLY A 21 -3.95 -5.12 5.07
C GLY A 21 -4.50 -5.62 6.41
N ASN A 22 -4.42 -4.76 7.43
CA ASN A 22 -4.91 -5.07 8.76
C ASN A 22 -6.44 -5.21 8.77
N LYS A 23 -6.96 -6.22 9.46
CA LYS A 23 -8.41 -6.48 9.56
C LYS A 23 -9.09 -5.68 10.68
N LYS A 24 -8.32 -5.31 11.72
CA LYS A 24 -8.84 -4.67 12.95
C LYS A 24 -8.61 -3.16 12.97
N ILE A 25 -7.53 -2.72 12.33
CA ILE A 25 -7.09 -1.32 12.29
C ILE A 25 -7.35 -0.79 10.87
N TRP A 26 -7.91 0.41 10.82
CA TRP A 26 -8.29 1.11 9.60
C TRP A 26 -7.84 2.55 9.69
N PHE A 27 -7.79 3.24 8.56
CA PHE A 27 -7.67 4.69 8.52
C PHE A 27 -9.05 5.30 8.26
N LEU A 28 -9.37 6.36 8.98
CA LEU A 28 -10.58 7.15 8.76
C LEU A 28 -10.18 8.63 8.75
N ASN A 29 -10.30 9.28 7.60
CA ASN A 29 -9.92 10.70 7.41
C ASN A 29 -8.48 11.02 7.88
N GLY A 30 -7.54 10.09 7.70
CA GLY A 30 -6.13 10.24 8.12
C GLY A 30 -5.82 9.76 9.55
N ASP A 31 -6.84 9.55 10.38
CA ASP A 31 -6.66 9.01 11.74
C ASP A 31 -6.63 7.48 11.75
N LEU A 32 -5.85 6.92 12.67
CA LEU A 32 -5.79 5.48 12.89
C LEU A 32 -6.91 5.05 13.83
N VAL A 33 -7.83 4.22 13.34
CA VAL A 33 -9.00 3.76 14.10
C VAL A 33 -9.03 2.24 14.24
N ARG A 34 -9.52 1.75 15.37
CA ARG A 34 -9.78 0.34 15.64
C ARG A 34 -11.27 0.11 15.82
N LEU A 35 -11.79 -0.94 15.19
CA LEU A 35 -13.19 -1.33 15.41
C LEU A 35 -13.42 -1.70 16.89
N TYR A 36 -14.37 -1.03 17.55
CA TYR A 36 -14.74 -1.31 18.93
C TYR A 36 -16.03 -2.12 19.00
N HIS A 37 -17.10 -1.60 18.39
CA HIS A 37 -18.40 -2.28 18.35
C HIS A 37 -19.14 -1.95 17.04
N SER A 38 -19.94 -2.88 16.54
CA SER A 38 -20.81 -2.64 15.39
C SER A 38 -22.20 -3.19 15.65
N SER A 39 -23.21 -2.32 15.60
CA SER A 39 -24.60 -2.72 15.71
C SER A 39 -25.21 -2.82 14.32
N ARG A 40 -25.81 -3.98 14.00
CA ARG A 40 -26.49 -4.18 12.71
C ARG A 40 -27.88 -3.55 12.72
N SER A 41 -28.59 -3.59 13.84
CA SER A 41 -29.97 -3.10 13.97
C SER A 41 -30.04 -1.57 13.86
N THR A 42 -29.14 -0.86 14.52
CA THR A 42 -29.08 0.62 14.46
C THR A 42 -28.28 1.14 13.26
N GLY A 43 -27.54 0.26 12.57
CA GLY A 43 -26.68 0.67 11.46
C GLY A 43 -25.47 1.52 11.89
N MET A 44 -25.15 1.58 13.18
CA MET A 44 -24.04 2.36 13.73
C MET A 44 -22.79 1.50 13.97
N VAL A 45 -21.63 2.13 13.85
CA VAL A 45 -20.33 1.56 14.19
C VAL A 45 -19.62 2.50 15.14
N THR A 46 -19.20 1.97 16.28
CA THR A 46 -18.33 2.64 17.23
C THR A 46 -16.90 2.21 16.98
N VAL A 47 -16.02 3.16 16.72
CA VAL A 47 -14.60 2.97 16.53
C VAL A 47 -13.84 3.67 17.66
N TYR A 48 -12.73 3.07 18.06
CA TYR A 48 -11.77 3.71 18.95
C TYR A 48 -10.69 4.37 18.09
N ASN A 49 -10.64 5.70 18.14
CA ASN A 49 -9.64 6.48 17.45
C ASN A 49 -8.35 6.48 18.29
N ILE A 50 -7.31 5.81 17.77
CA ILE A 50 -6.04 5.61 18.48
C ILE A 50 -5.23 6.90 18.51
N THR A 51 -5.28 7.71 17.45
CA THR A 51 -4.53 8.97 17.37
C THR A 51 -5.10 10.02 18.32
N LYS A 52 -6.42 10.05 18.49
CA LYS A 52 -7.13 11.01 19.36
C LYS A 52 -7.51 10.48 20.75
N ASP A 53 -7.26 9.21 21.02
CA ASP A 53 -7.63 8.51 22.27
C ASP A 53 -9.11 8.72 22.69
N ARG A 54 -10.05 8.50 21.76
CA ARG A 54 -11.48 8.65 22.02
C ARG A 54 -12.34 7.69 21.23
N LEU A 55 -13.55 7.43 21.73
CA LEU A 55 -14.56 6.66 21.00
C LEU A 55 -15.35 7.60 20.07
N GLU A 56 -15.46 7.20 18.82
CA GLU A 56 -16.23 7.91 17.79
C GLU A 56 -17.29 6.95 17.23
N THR A 57 -18.51 7.44 17.06
CA THR A 57 -19.61 6.67 16.46
C THR A 57 -19.98 7.27 15.12
N CYS A 58 -20.09 6.42 14.10
CA CYS A 58 -20.45 6.82 12.74
C CYS A 58 -21.42 5.80 12.13
N LEU A 59 -22.06 6.18 11.03
CA LEU A 59 -22.90 5.26 10.27
C LEU A 59 -22.05 4.18 9.62
N ARG A 60 -22.55 2.94 9.62
CA ARG A 60 -21.87 1.78 9.02
C ARG A 60 -21.65 1.95 7.52
N SER A 61 -22.56 2.64 6.82
CA SER A 61 -22.43 2.99 5.40
C SER A 61 -21.20 3.85 5.16
N ASP A 62 -21.06 4.90 5.96
CA ASP A 62 -20.04 5.93 5.80
C ASP A 62 -18.67 5.37 6.18
N PHE A 63 -18.63 4.60 7.26
CA PHE A 63 -17.43 3.84 7.64
C PHE A 63 -16.96 2.93 6.50
N ARG A 64 -17.87 2.22 5.81
CA ARG A 64 -17.48 1.32 4.71
C ARG A 64 -16.97 2.05 3.48
N LYS A 65 -17.50 3.24 3.18
CA LYS A 65 -17.11 4.06 2.03
C LYS A 65 -15.80 4.80 2.27
N ASN A 66 -15.62 5.37 3.45
CA ASN A 66 -14.52 6.30 3.75
C ASN A 66 -13.33 5.64 4.43
N ARG A 67 -13.47 4.41 4.94
CA ARG A 67 -12.34 3.71 5.54
C ARG A 67 -11.29 3.36 4.49
N GLU A 68 -10.04 3.57 4.86
CA GLU A 68 -8.89 3.08 4.12
C GLU A 68 -8.23 1.93 4.88
N ARG A 69 -7.62 1.01 4.13
CA ARG A 69 -6.91 -0.13 4.69
C ARG A 69 -5.61 0.35 5.32
N ALA A 70 -5.27 -0.20 6.49
CA ALA A 70 -4.00 0.06 7.14
C ALA A 70 -2.99 -1.04 6.76
N PHE A 71 -1.85 -0.64 6.19
CA PHE A 71 -0.74 -1.53 5.84
C PHE A 71 0.45 -1.26 6.75
N SER A 72 1.05 -2.31 7.31
CA SER A 72 2.30 -2.17 8.05
C SER A 72 3.43 -1.73 7.11
N VAL A 73 4.50 -1.14 7.67
CA VAL A 73 5.69 -0.76 6.88
C VAL A 73 6.27 -1.94 6.09
N ALA A 74 6.21 -3.15 6.64
CA ALA A 74 6.67 -4.36 5.97
C ALA A 74 5.79 -4.73 4.76
N GLU A 75 4.46 -4.66 4.93
CA GLU A 75 3.50 -4.91 3.85
C GLU A 75 3.60 -3.84 2.76
N THR A 76 3.71 -2.56 3.13
CA THR A 76 3.92 -1.47 2.17
C THR A 76 5.21 -1.68 1.38
N ALA A 77 6.31 -2.09 2.01
CA ALA A 77 7.54 -2.41 1.31
C ALA A 77 7.35 -3.53 0.28
N GLN A 78 6.62 -4.59 0.65
CA GLN A 78 6.27 -5.68 -0.27
C GLN A 78 5.32 -5.24 -1.40
N LEU A 79 4.44 -4.27 -1.15
CA LEU A 79 3.52 -3.70 -2.15
C LEU A 79 4.26 -2.80 -3.16
N VAL A 80 5.31 -2.09 -2.76
CA VAL A 80 6.07 -1.25 -3.69
C VAL A 80 7.29 -1.97 -4.29
N ASN A 81 7.35 -3.28 -4.14
CA ASN A 81 8.45 -4.14 -4.57
C ASN A 81 9.84 -3.64 -4.07
N ARG A 82 9.93 -3.36 -2.76
CA ARG A 82 11.18 -2.96 -2.08
C ARG A 82 11.39 -3.76 -0.81
N HIS A 83 12.66 -3.83 -0.39
CA HIS A 83 13.00 -4.43 0.89
C HIS A 83 12.74 -3.47 2.06
N ARG A 84 12.14 -3.98 3.16
CA ARG A 84 11.77 -3.20 4.37
C ARG A 84 12.89 -2.33 4.93
N LYS A 85 14.15 -2.79 4.84
CA LYS A 85 15.33 -2.09 5.36
C LYS A 85 15.51 -0.67 4.78
N TYR A 86 15.04 -0.42 3.56
CA TYR A 86 15.24 0.88 2.90
C TYR A 86 14.26 1.96 3.39
N PHE A 87 13.07 1.57 3.87
CA PHE A 87 12.02 2.51 4.27
C PHE A 87 12.46 3.52 5.34
N PRO A 88 13.09 3.11 6.47
CA PRO A 88 13.55 4.06 7.47
C PRO A 88 14.50 5.13 6.90
N SER A 89 15.38 4.75 5.97
CA SER A 89 16.27 5.71 5.32
C SER A 89 15.53 6.67 4.39
N LEU A 90 14.51 6.21 3.67
CA LEU A 90 13.72 7.07 2.78
C LEU A 90 12.88 8.07 3.58
N VAL A 91 12.28 7.61 4.69
CA VAL A 91 11.56 8.48 5.63
C VAL A 91 12.49 9.51 6.24
N LYS A 92 13.67 9.11 6.72
CA LYS A 92 14.67 10.03 7.31
C LYS A 92 15.13 11.11 6.32
N LYS A 93 15.19 10.79 5.03
CA LYS A 93 15.53 11.73 3.95
C LYS A 93 14.36 12.62 3.52
N GLY A 94 13.15 12.38 4.04
CA GLY A 94 11.94 13.11 3.63
C GLY A 94 11.46 12.76 2.22
N ILE A 95 11.93 11.66 1.62
CA ILE A 95 11.53 11.25 0.26
C ILE A 95 10.11 10.69 0.28
N ILE A 96 9.81 9.85 1.27
CA ILE A 96 8.48 9.26 1.45
C ILE A 96 7.85 9.80 2.72
N PRO A 97 6.51 9.91 2.78
CA PRO A 97 5.83 10.29 4.00
C PRO A 97 6.15 9.34 5.15
N SER A 98 6.15 9.88 6.37
CA SER A 98 6.27 9.06 7.58
C SER A 98 5.00 8.22 7.77
N PRO A 99 5.12 6.97 8.25
CA PRO A 99 3.93 6.19 8.62
C PRO A 99 3.31 6.75 9.90
N THR A 100 2.01 6.57 10.07
CA THR A 100 1.30 6.94 11.29
C THR A 100 1.51 5.87 12.36
N GLY A 101 2.00 6.27 13.53
CA GLY A 101 2.16 5.37 14.67
C GLY A 101 0.82 5.01 15.32
N SER A 102 0.73 3.81 15.88
CA SER A 102 -0.42 3.36 16.66
C SER A 102 -0.33 3.84 18.10
N HIS A 103 -0.20 5.15 18.28
CA HIS A 103 -0.08 5.85 19.55
C HIS A 103 -0.87 7.16 19.50
N ILE A 104 -1.04 7.79 20.67
CA ILE A 104 -1.64 9.11 20.73
C ILE A 104 -0.83 10.09 19.86
N ASN A 105 -1.53 11.01 19.20
CA ASN A 105 -0.98 11.94 18.20
C ASN A 105 -0.28 11.26 17.00
N GLY A 106 -0.43 9.95 16.81
CA GLY A 106 0.23 9.22 15.73
C GLY A 106 1.74 9.06 15.92
N GLU A 107 2.23 9.20 17.15
CA GLU A 107 3.65 9.15 17.47
C GLU A 107 4.27 7.78 17.20
N ARG A 108 5.52 7.79 16.73
CA ARG A 108 6.31 6.58 16.46
C ARG A 108 7.29 6.36 17.59
N GLY A 109 7.49 5.10 17.99
CA GLY A 109 8.43 4.75 19.05
C GLY A 109 8.89 3.30 18.97
N TRP A 110 9.80 2.94 19.87
CA TRP A 110 10.22 1.55 20.03
C TRP A 110 9.01 0.68 20.40
N GLN A 111 8.87 -0.50 19.75
CA GLN A 111 7.73 -1.41 19.89
C GLN A 111 6.34 -0.87 19.48
N ILE A 112 6.23 0.40 19.07
CA ILE A 112 4.99 0.95 18.54
C ILE A 112 4.88 0.58 17.06
N ARG A 113 3.80 -0.13 16.70
CA ARG A 113 3.51 -0.44 15.30
C ARG A 113 3.09 0.82 14.55
N ALA A 114 3.56 0.96 13.32
CA ALA A 114 3.20 2.06 12.44
C ALA A 114 2.60 1.53 11.14
N TYR A 115 1.68 2.30 10.58
CA TYR A 115 0.89 1.93 9.41
C TYR A 115 0.88 3.05 8.37
N TYR A 116 0.72 2.65 7.11
CA TYR A 116 0.39 3.51 5.98
C TYR A 116 -1.06 3.26 5.55
N SER A 117 -1.74 4.33 5.15
CA SER A 117 -3.06 4.23 4.53
C SER A 117 -2.96 3.75 3.06
N GLU A 118 -4.07 3.32 2.47
CA GLU A 118 -4.07 2.89 1.06
C GLU A 118 -3.67 4.04 0.11
N SER A 119 -4.14 5.26 0.40
CA SER A 119 -3.75 6.47 -0.33
C SER A 119 -2.25 6.73 -0.26
N GLN A 120 -1.66 6.67 0.94
CA GLN A 120 -0.22 6.85 1.14
C GLN A 120 0.60 5.77 0.42
N VAL A 121 0.13 4.52 0.37
CA VAL A 121 0.83 3.47 -0.39
C VAL A 121 0.89 3.80 -1.89
N LYS A 122 -0.20 4.31 -2.46
CA LYS A 122 -0.25 4.74 -3.87
C LYS A 122 0.67 5.94 -4.12
N GLU A 123 0.67 6.91 -3.20
CA GLU A 123 1.56 8.07 -3.23
C GLU A 123 3.03 7.65 -3.19
N ILE A 124 3.42 6.78 -2.25
CA ILE A 124 4.79 6.26 -2.14
C ILE A 124 5.22 5.59 -3.44
N ARG A 125 4.33 4.81 -4.06
CA ARG A 125 4.61 4.19 -5.35
C ARG A 125 4.82 5.21 -6.46
N ASP A 126 4.02 6.27 -6.53
CA ASP A 126 4.15 7.34 -7.52
C ASP A 126 5.46 8.13 -7.32
N ILE A 127 5.81 8.44 -6.07
CA ILE A 127 7.10 9.04 -5.70
C ILE A 127 8.24 8.13 -6.16
N LEU A 128 8.22 6.85 -5.80
CA LEU A 128 9.27 5.90 -6.17
C LEU A 128 9.37 5.68 -7.68
N ALA A 129 8.26 5.76 -8.42
CA ALA A 129 8.25 5.64 -9.87
C ALA A 129 8.91 6.85 -10.55
N SER A 130 8.85 8.04 -9.95
CA SER A 130 9.48 9.25 -10.49
C SER A 130 11.02 9.25 -10.40
N TYR A 131 11.61 8.40 -9.56
CA TYR A 131 13.06 8.30 -9.44
C TYR A 131 13.69 7.52 -10.60
N HIS A 132 14.66 8.16 -11.27
CA HIS A 132 15.52 7.50 -12.23
C HIS A 132 16.44 6.50 -11.54
N MET A 133 16.55 5.30 -12.10
CA MET A 133 17.46 4.27 -11.60
C MET A 133 18.79 4.29 -12.35
N GLY A 134 19.88 4.53 -11.61
CA GLY A 134 21.24 4.53 -12.18
C GLY A 134 21.68 5.92 -12.63
N ARG A 135 22.56 5.98 -13.63
CA ARG A 135 23.06 7.24 -14.18
C ARG A 135 21.97 7.92 -15.00
N PRO A 136 21.57 9.17 -14.68
CA PRO A 136 20.58 9.90 -15.45
C PRO A 136 20.93 9.92 -16.94
N ARG A 137 19.91 9.65 -17.77
CA ARG A 137 20.05 9.69 -19.22
C ARG A 137 20.15 11.14 -19.72
N LYS A 138 20.78 11.31 -20.89
CA LYS A 138 20.97 12.62 -21.54
C LYS A 138 19.63 13.28 -21.92
N ASP A 139 18.63 12.48 -22.25
CA ASP A 139 17.26 12.89 -22.61
C ASP A 139 16.37 13.24 -21.40
N LYS A 140 16.88 13.08 -20.16
CA LYS A 140 16.17 13.32 -18.89
C LYS A 140 14.92 12.45 -18.67
N LEU A 141 14.71 11.41 -19.48
CA LEU A 141 13.60 10.48 -19.29
C LEU A 141 13.88 9.54 -18.11
N ILE A 142 12.85 9.28 -17.32
CA ILE A 142 12.93 8.41 -16.14
C ILE A 142 12.79 6.97 -16.60
N THR A 143 13.79 6.15 -16.29
CA THR A 143 13.72 4.70 -16.47
C THR A 143 13.71 4.03 -15.10
N ASN A 144 12.57 3.43 -14.75
CA ASN A 144 12.39 2.67 -13.54
C ASN A 144 11.63 1.38 -13.86
N SER A 145 12.33 0.25 -13.77
CA SER A 145 11.78 -1.08 -14.07
C SER A 145 11.49 -1.91 -12.81
N ILE A 146 11.74 -1.38 -11.61
CA ILE A 146 11.55 -2.11 -10.35
C ILE A 146 10.23 -1.76 -9.68
N THR A 147 9.84 -0.47 -9.72
CA THR A 147 8.60 -0.01 -9.09
C THR A 147 7.39 -0.55 -9.87
N PRO A 148 6.39 -1.14 -9.18
CA PRO A 148 5.24 -1.75 -9.87
C PRO A 148 4.34 -0.73 -10.57
N THR A 149 3.63 -1.19 -11.60
CA THR A 149 2.62 -0.37 -12.31
C THR A 149 1.40 -0.05 -11.41
N LYS A 150 0.53 0.88 -11.84
CA LYS A 150 -0.63 1.27 -11.01
C LYS A 150 -1.60 0.11 -10.93
N GLN A 151 -1.76 -0.60 -12.03
CA GLN A 151 -2.57 -1.81 -12.13
C GLN A 151 -2.01 -2.94 -11.26
N GLU A 152 -0.71 -3.20 -11.33
CA GLU A 152 -0.03 -4.22 -10.52
C GLU A 152 -0.19 -3.97 -9.02
N LEU A 153 -0.02 -2.72 -8.57
CA LEU A 153 -0.26 -2.34 -7.18
C LEU A 153 -1.74 -2.52 -6.77
N THR A 154 -2.67 -2.05 -7.60
CA THR A 154 -4.11 -2.12 -7.33
C THR A 154 -4.61 -3.57 -7.22
N ARG A 155 -4.06 -4.47 -8.06
CA ARG A 155 -4.27 -5.91 -7.97
C ARG A 155 -3.74 -6.48 -6.66
N ARG A 156 -2.51 -6.13 -6.29
CA ARG A 156 -1.83 -6.64 -5.08
C ARG A 156 -2.51 -6.16 -3.78
N ILE A 157 -3.14 -5.00 -3.80
CA ILE A 157 -4.01 -4.51 -2.73
C ILE A 157 -5.34 -5.29 -2.70
N GLY A 158 -5.82 -5.75 -3.87
CA GLY A 158 -7.07 -6.51 -4.01
C GLY A 158 -8.29 -5.65 -4.32
N SER A 159 -8.07 -4.43 -4.82
CA SER A 159 -9.13 -3.52 -5.30
C SER A 159 -9.30 -3.62 -6.83
N GLY A 160 -8.35 -4.24 -7.53
CA GLY A 160 -8.36 -4.36 -8.99
C GLY A 160 -9.10 -5.61 -9.49
N ILE A 161 -9.93 -5.44 -10.51
CA ILE A 161 -10.52 -6.53 -11.29
C ILE A 161 -9.41 -7.11 -12.19
N LEU A 162 -9.22 -8.43 -12.20
CA LEU A 162 -8.32 -9.06 -13.16
C LEU A 162 -9.02 -9.09 -14.54
N THR A 163 -8.47 -8.35 -15.50
CA THR A 163 -8.90 -8.48 -16.89
C THR A 163 -8.23 -9.70 -17.49
N TYR A 164 -9.01 -10.69 -17.93
CA TYR A 164 -8.50 -11.86 -18.64
C TYR A 164 -8.82 -11.72 -20.13
N THR A 165 -7.86 -12.06 -20.97
CA THR A 165 -8.12 -12.32 -22.39
C THR A 165 -8.16 -13.82 -22.61
N LYS A 166 -9.25 -14.29 -23.21
CA LYS A 166 -9.38 -15.68 -23.67
C LYS A 166 -8.61 -15.81 -24.99
N THR A 167 -7.62 -16.68 -25.02
CA THR A 167 -6.90 -17.05 -26.25
C THR A 167 -7.77 -17.99 -27.09
N GLU A 168 -7.46 -18.13 -28.38
CA GLU A 168 -8.18 -19.02 -29.31
C GLU A 168 -8.22 -20.47 -28.79
N ASP A 169 -7.16 -20.91 -28.10
CA ASP A 169 -7.06 -22.20 -27.41
C ASP A 169 -7.93 -22.33 -26.13
N GLY A 170 -8.72 -21.30 -25.80
CA GLY A 170 -9.58 -21.28 -24.62
C GLY A 170 -8.88 -20.99 -23.29
N ARG A 171 -7.58 -20.72 -23.27
CA ARG A 171 -6.82 -20.36 -22.06
C ARG A 171 -7.06 -18.90 -21.67
N PHE A 172 -7.21 -18.64 -20.37
CA PHE A 172 -7.36 -17.29 -19.84
C PHE A 172 -5.99 -16.75 -19.39
N ILE A 173 -5.51 -15.70 -20.06
CA ILE A 173 -4.26 -15.03 -19.73
C ILE A 173 -4.60 -13.68 -19.09
N PRO A 174 -4.08 -13.36 -17.89
CA PRO A 174 -4.29 -12.05 -17.29
C PRO A 174 -3.57 -10.99 -18.12
N VAL A 175 -4.32 -9.97 -18.55
CA VAL A 175 -3.78 -8.85 -19.33
C VAL A 175 -3.34 -7.74 -18.38
N TRP A 176 -2.03 -7.47 -18.38
CA TRP A 176 -1.40 -6.33 -17.72
C TRP A 176 -1.19 -5.23 -18.76
N SER A 177 -2.26 -4.59 -19.24
CA SER A 177 -2.12 -3.56 -20.28
C SER A 177 -1.80 -2.20 -19.66
N GLU A 178 -0.50 -1.91 -19.56
CA GLU A 178 0.01 -0.55 -19.78
C GLU A 178 0.99 -0.65 -20.95
N LYS A 179 0.46 -0.63 -22.19
CA LYS A 179 1.30 -0.26 -23.34
C LYS A 179 1.57 1.24 -23.17
N ILE A 180 2.84 1.58 -22.92
CA ILE A 180 3.37 2.93 -23.16
C ILE A 180 3.43 3.13 -24.67
#